data_AF-D5Q4E5-F1
#
_entry.id   AF-D5Q4E5-F1
#
_cell.length_a   1.000
_cell.length_b   1.000
_cell.length_c   1.000
_cell.angle_alpha   90.00
_cell.angle_beta   90.00
_cell.angle_gamma   90.00
#
_symmetry.space_group_name_H-M   'P 1'
#
loop_
_entity.id
_entity.type
_entity.pdbx_description
1 polymer ?
#
loop_
_entity_poly.entity_id
_entity_poly.type
_entity_poly.pdbx_seq_one_letter_code
_entity_poly.pdbx_strand_id
1 'polypeptide(L)'
;MAVCPFHNDKNPSMKVDKRFHCFACQADGDVIDFVSRLCGLPCKEAAMKLADDFGISYDSRHKPTVRPHIREPTAEQLYQKEEARCYRVLTDYFHLLRRWETQHAPKQPDDVWHPLFVEALQRKSHIEYLIDTLIDGTKEEKQALVAEQRKEVMKLEQRIAEYRGRSPKQFGAEPER
;
A
#
# COMPACT_ATOMS: atom_id res chain seq x y z
N MET A 1 21.11 -28.24 -7.71
CA MET A 1 21.79 -28.23 -6.39
C MET A 1 23.25 -28.62 -6.63
N ALA A 2 24.17 -28.05 -5.88
CA ALA A 2 25.61 -28.24 -6.01
C ALA A 2 26.25 -28.43 -4.63
N VAL A 3 27.46 -29.00 -4.61
CA VAL A 3 28.31 -29.06 -3.42
C VAL A 3 28.81 -27.66 -3.11
N CYS A 4 28.73 -27.25 -1.85
CA CYS A 4 29.15 -25.91 -1.45
C CYS A 4 30.68 -25.81 -1.41
N PRO A 5 31.30 -24.83 -2.11
CA PRO A 5 32.76 -24.65 -2.07
C PRO A 5 33.25 -23.94 -0.79
N PHE A 6 32.34 -23.42 0.04
CA PHE A 6 32.68 -22.59 1.21
C PHE A 6 32.81 -23.38 2.50
N HIS A 7 32.57 -24.70 2.47
CA HIS A 7 32.84 -25.60 3.58
C HIS A 7 33.17 -26.99 3.04
N ASN A 8 33.65 -27.88 3.91
CA ASN A 8 33.95 -29.26 3.53
C ASN A 8 32.66 -30.07 3.35
N ASP A 9 32.01 -29.86 2.22
CA ASP A 9 30.71 -30.42 1.89
C ASP A 9 30.86 -31.73 1.11
N LYS A 10 30.07 -32.74 1.49
CA LYS A 10 30.04 -34.06 0.85
C LYS A 10 28.73 -34.32 0.10
N ASN A 11 27.67 -33.55 0.39
CA ASN A 11 26.34 -33.74 -0.17
C ASN A 11 25.89 -32.41 -0.82
N PRO A 12 25.20 -32.41 -1.97
CA PRO A 12 24.76 -31.15 -2.58
C PRO A 12 23.87 -30.30 -1.65
N SER A 13 24.46 -29.29 -1.00
CA SER A 13 23.79 -28.44 0.00
C SER A 13 23.55 -27.00 -0.47
N MET A 14 24.06 -26.64 -1.65
CA MET A 14 23.97 -25.30 -2.21
C MET A 14 22.99 -25.23 -3.38
N LYS A 15 22.13 -24.22 -3.38
CA LYS A 15 21.29 -23.83 -4.52
C LYS A 15 21.90 -22.61 -5.19
N VAL A 16 21.93 -22.61 -6.52
CA VAL A 16 22.41 -21.50 -7.36
C VAL A 16 21.35 -21.21 -8.40
N ASP A 17 20.81 -19.99 -8.40
CA ASP A 17 19.90 -19.47 -9.42
C ASP A 17 20.34 -18.06 -9.88
N LYS A 18 19.67 -16.99 -9.46
CA LYS A 18 20.15 -15.61 -9.55
C LYS A 18 21.04 -15.25 -8.34
N ARG A 19 20.91 -15.99 -7.24
CA ARG A 19 21.71 -15.89 -6.03
C ARG A 19 22.20 -17.28 -5.63
N PHE A 20 23.19 -17.36 -4.76
CA PHE A 20 23.59 -18.61 -4.15
C PHE A 20 23.15 -18.65 -2.69
N HIS A 21 22.72 -19.83 -2.24
CA HIS A 21 22.42 -20.09 -0.84
C HIS A 21 22.84 -21.52 -0.49
N CYS A 22 23.64 -21.69 0.55
CA CYS A 22 23.99 -22.99 1.12
C CYS A 22 23.21 -23.23 2.41
N PHE A 23 22.37 -24.26 2.41
CA PHE A 23 21.51 -24.59 3.56
C PHE A 23 22.30 -25.17 4.74
N ALA A 24 23.52 -25.68 4.52
CA ALA A 24 24.35 -26.26 5.57
C ALA A 24 25.18 -25.20 6.32
N CYS A 25 25.95 -24.37 5.60
CA CYS A 25 26.82 -23.36 6.22
C CYS A 25 26.24 -21.94 6.21
N GLN A 26 25.02 -21.76 5.71
CA GLN A 26 24.33 -20.46 5.64
C GLN A 26 25.06 -19.40 4.79
N ALA A 27 26.01 -19.81 3.94
CA ALA A 27 26.62 -18.91 2.97
C ALA A 27 25.56 -18.49 1.93
N ASP A 28 25.31 -17.19 1.84
CA ASP A 28 24.36 -16.56 0.94
C ASP A 28 25.01 -15.35 0.25
N GLY A 29 24.52 -15.02 -0.94
CA GLY A 29 24.88 -13.79 -1.63
C GLY A 29 24.52 -13.79 -3.10
N ASP A 30 24.96 -12.75 -3.80
CA ASP A 30 24.91 -12.69 -5.26
C ASP A 30 26.18 -13.25 -5.92
N VAL A 31 26.30 -13.07 -7.24
CA VAL A 31 27.46 -13.51 -8.02
C VAL A 31 28.77 -12.85 -7.58
N ILE A 32 28.75 -11.58 -7.14
CA ILE A 32 29.94 -10.85 -6.70
C ILE A 32 30.37 -11.38 -5.34
N ASP A 33 29.42 -11.60 -4.42
CA ASP A 33 29.69 -12.21 -3.12
C ASP A 33 30.30 -13.62 -3.26
N PHE A 34 29.82 -14.40 -4.24
CA PHE A 34 30.33 -15.74 -4.51
C PHE A 34 31.81 -15.69 -4.90
N VAL A 35 32.18 -14.83 -5.87
CA VAL A 35 33.57 -14.68 -6.32
C VAL A 35 34.45 -14.07 -5.25
N SER A 36 33.92 -13.10 -4.49
CA SER A 36 34.62 -12.51 -3.35
C SER A 36 35.05 -13.58 -2.34
N ARG A 37 34.14 -14.47 -1.95
CA ARG A 37 34.43 -15.57 -1.02
C ARG A 37 35.31 -16.64 -1.63
N LEU A 38 35.09 -16.98 -2.90
CA LEU A 38 35.83 -18.03 -3.60
C LEU A 38 37.29 -17.64 -3.84
N CYS A 39 37.54 -16.37 -4.18
CA CYS A 39 38.87 -15.84 -4.50
C CYS A 39 39.52 -15.07 -3.34
N GLY A 40 38.82 -14.86 -2.22
CA GLY A 40 39.33 -14.08 -1.09
C GLY A 40 39.52 -12.59 -1.43
N LEU A 41 38.73 -12.05 -2.35
CA LEU A 41 38.85 -10.67 -2.83
C LEU A 41 37.79 -9.76 -2.19
N PRO A 42 38.07 -8.48 -1.94
CA PRO A 42 37.01 -7.52 -1.58
C PRO A 42 35.99 -7.37 -2.73
N CYS A 43 34.73 -7.07 -2.41
CA CYS A 43 33.62 -7.09 -3.39
C CYS A 43 33.92 -6.29 -4.67
N LYS A 44 34.61 -5.14 -4.56
CA LYS A 44 34.99 -4.33 -5.73
C LYS A 44 35.95 -5.07 -6.66
N GLU A 45 36.97 -5.72 -6.10
CA GLU A 45 37.96 -6.48 -6.87
C GLU A 45 37.33 -7.76 -7.46
N ALA A 46 36.43 -8.41 -6.71
CA ALA A 46 35.64 -9.53 -7.23
C ALA A 46 34.77 -9.11 -8.43
N ALA A 47 34.13 -7.94 -8.37
CA ALA A 47 33.36 -7.39 -9.47
C ALA A 47 34.24 -7.02 -10.68
N MET A 48 35.42 -6.44 -10.45
CA MET A 48 36.39 -6.15 -11.52
C MET A 48 36.90 -7.43 -12.17
N LYS A 49 37.23 -8.44 -11.37
CA LYS A 49 37.64 -9.76 -11.88
C LYS A 49 36.55 -10.37 -12.77
N LEU A 50 35.29 -10.33 -12.33
CA LEU A 50 34.16 -10.79 -13.14
C LEU A 50 34.02 -9.98 -14.43
N ALA A 51 34.21 -8.66 -14.39
CA ALA A 51 34.16 -7.84 -15.58
C ALA A 51 35.27 -8.23 -16.57
N ASP A 52 36.50 -8.44 -16.09
CA ASP A 52 37.64 -8.85 -16.90
C ASP A 52 37.47 -10.27 -17.48
N ASP A 53 37.02 -11.24 -16.67
CA ASP A 53 36.79 -12.64 -17.07
C ASP A 53 35.77 -12.74 -18.23
N PHE A 54 34.79 -11.83 -18.28
CA PHE A 54 33.71 -11.81 -19.28
C PHE A 54 33.84 -10.68 -20.32
N GLY A 55 34.94 -9.92 -20.31
CA GLY A 55 35.18 -8.81 -21.25
C GLY A 55 34.18 -7.64 -21.14
N ILE A 56 33.60 -7.42 -19.97
CA ILE A 56 32.69 -6.32 -19.70
C ILE A 56 33.51 -5.06 -19.41
N SER A 57 33.48 -4.09 -20.31
CA SER A 57 34.14 -2.80 -20.08
C SER A 57 33.51 -2.07 -18.89
N TYR A 58 34.32 -1.78 -17.87
CA TYR A 58 33.93 -0.98 -16.71
C TYR A 58 34.71 0.35 -16.75
N ASP A 59 34.01 1.45 -17.08
CA ASP A 59 34.58 2.79 -16.91
C ASP A 59 34.14 3.34 -15.55
N SER A 60 35.04 3.35 -14.58
CA SER A 60 34.81 3.89 -13.23
C SER A 60 34.34 5.36 -13.23
N ARG A 61 34.51 6.08 -14.35
CA ARG A 61 34.10 7.48 -14.52
C ARG A 61 32.65 7.65 -14.95
N HIS A 62 31.98 6.59 -15.38
CA HIS A 62 30.58 6.63 -15.76
C HIS A 62 29.78 5.80 -14.77
N LYS A 63 29.23 6.42 -13.72
CA LYS A 63 28.16 5.80 -12.93
C LYS A 63 26.93 5.77 -13.85
N PRO A 64 26.49 4.60 -14.38
CA PRO A 64 25.17 4.56 -14.97
C PRO A 64 24.25 4.78 -13.76
N THR A 65 23.52 5.89 -13.76
CA THR A 65 22.39 6.00 -12.84
C THR A 65 21.43 4.91 -13.28
N VAL A 66 21.47 3.74 -12.63
CA VAL A 66 20.41 2.75 -12.75
C VAL A 66 19.22 3.40 -12.09
N ARG A 67 18.49 4.19 -12.87
CA ARG A 67 17.17 4.67 -12.47
C ARG A 67 16.36 3.39 -12.31
N PRO A 68 15.84 3.08 -11.12
CA PRO A 68 14.98 1.91 -10.97
C PRO A 68 13.88 2.05 -12.01
N HIS A 69 13.79 1.08 -12.93
CA HIS A 69 12.70 1.04 -13.88
C HIS A 69 11.47 0.64 -13.07
N ILE A 70 10.78 1.64 -12.52
CA ILE A 70 9.49 1.45 -11.88
C ILE A 70 8.59 0.90 -12.99
N ARG A 71 8.19 -0.36 -12.87
CA ARG A 71 7.23 -0.94 -13.81
C ARG A 71 5.94 -0.15 -13.66
N GLU A 72 5.40 0.33 -14.77
CA GLU A 72 4.09 0.98 -14.75
C GLU A 72 3.07 0.01 -14.16
N PRO A 73 2.17 0.48 -13.27
CA PRO A 73 1.14 -0.38 -12.71
C PRO A 73 0.27 -0.94 -13.82
N THR A 74 -0.09 -2.22 -13.73
CA THR A 74 -1.05 -2.80 -14.68
C THR A 74 -2.44 -2.18 -14.50
N ALA A 75 -3.29 -2.26 -15.52
CA ALA A 75 -4.67 -1.77 -15.43
C ALA A 75 -5.44 -2.39 -14.24
N GLU A 76 -5.22 -3.67 -13.97
CA GLU A 76 -5.81 -4.37 -12.81
C GLU A 76 -5.33 -3.78 -11.48
N GLN A 77 -4.03 -3.45 -11.37
CA GLN A 77 -3.48 -2.82 -10.15
C GLN A 77 -4.00 -1.40 -9.94
N LEU A 78 -4.22 -0.65 -11.02
CA LEU A 78 -4.84 0.68 -10.94
C LEU A 78 -6.29 0.56 -10.45
N TYR A 79 -7.05 -0.38 -11.02
CA TYR A 79 -8.41 -0.66 -10.59
C TYR A 79 -8.48 -1.05 -9.11
N GLN A 80 -7.65 -2.00 -8.66
CA GLN A 80 -7.62 -2.42 -7.25
C GLN A 80 -7.31 -1.25 -6.30
N LYS A 81 -6.45 -0.31 -6.72
CA LYS A 81 -6.19 0.91 -5.94
C LYS A 81 -7.40 1.83 -5.88
N GLU A 82 -8.13 1.99 -6.99
CA GLU A 82 -9.35 2.81 -7.04
C GLU A 82 -10.48 2.18 -6.22
N GLU A 83 -10.69 0.87 -6.32
CA GLU A 83 -11.65 0.10 -5.53
C GLU A 83 -11.34 0.22 -4.03
N ALA A 84 -10.09 -0.04 -3.63
CA ALA A 84 -9.67 0.08 -2.24
C ALA A 84 -9.83 1.52 -1.70
N ARG A 85 -9.60 2.53 -2.56
CA ARG A 85 -9.86 3.93 -2.20
C ARG A 85 -11.36 4.18 -2.02
N CYS A 86 -12.20 3.73 -2.94
CA CYS A 86 -13.65 3.87 -2.86
C CYS A 86 -14.19 3.29 -1.55
N TYR A 87 -13.82 2.04 -1.27
CA TYR A 87 -14.21 1.33 -0.05
C TYR A 87 -13.80 2.08 1.23
N ARG A 88 -12.52 2.51 1.31
CA ARG A 88 -12.00 3.23 2.47
C ARG A 88 -12.77 4.51 2.75
N VAL A 89 -13.07 5.29 1.71
CA VAL A 89 -13.75 6.59 1.87
C VAL A 89 -15.19 6.42 2.31
N LEU A 90 -15.91 5.48 1.68
CA LEU A 90 -17.29 5.19 2.04
C LEU A 90 -17.37 4.71 3.49
N THR A 91 -16.45 3.82 3.89
CA THR A 91 -16.36 3.31 5.27
C THR A 91 -16.04 4.43 6.27
N ASP A 92 -15.06 5.28 5.97
CA ASP A 92 -14.71 6.44 6.81
C ASP A 92 -15.91 7.39 6.97
N TYR A 93 -16.64 7.65 5.89
CA TYR A 93 -17.82 8.49 5.93
C TYR A 93 -18.96 7.83 6.71
N PHE A 94 -19.20 6.53 6.52
CA PHE A 94 -20.22 5.79 7.27
C PHE A 94 -19.98 5.84 8.78
N HIS A 95 -18.73 5.64 9.22
CA HIS A 95 -18.36 5.79 10.62
C HIS A 95 -18.58 7.21 11.14
N LEU A 96 -18.32 8.21 10.31
CA LEU A 96 -18.59 9.61 10.62
C LEU A 96 -20.09 9.88 10.79
N LEU A 97 -20.93 9.36 9.88
CA LEU A 97 -22.38 9.48 9.97
C LEU A 97 -22.92 8.81 11.23
N ARG A 98 -22.47 7.58 11.56
CA ARG A 98 -22.86 6.89 12.81
C ARG A 98 -22.51 7.69 14.06
N ARG A 99 -21.35 8.38 14.03
CA ARG A 99 -20.94 9.26 15.12
C ARG A 99 -21.86 10.49 15.21
N TRP A 100 -22.18 11.13 14.09
CA TRP A 100 -23.08 12.29 14.08
C TRP A 100 -24.50 11.96 14.53
N GLU A 101 -25.01 10.82 14.09
CA GLU A 101 -26.31 10.28 14.52
C GLU A 101 -26.37 10.13 16.05
N THR A 102 -25.28 9.69 16.68
CA THR A 102 -25.24 9.51 18.14
C THR A 102 -24.97 10.83 18.87
N GLN A 103 -24.08 11.67 18.37
CA GLN A 103 -23.63 12.90 19.06
C GLN A 103 -24.61 14.06 18.94
N HIS A 104 -25.37 14.12 17.85
CA HIS A 104 -26.26 15.23 17.55
C HIS A 104 -27.74 14.83 17.58
N ALA A 105 -28.06 13.68 18.19
CA ALA A 105 -29.43 13.25 18.39
C ALA A 105 -30.21 14.27 19.24
N PRO A 106 -31.41 14.69 18.81
CA PRO A 106 -32.29 15.51 19.63
C PRO A 106 -32.65 14.74 20.91
N LYS A 107 -32.65 15.43 22.06
CA LYS A 107 -32.93 14.81 23.35
C LYS A 107 -34.41 14.92 23.70
N GLN A 108 -35.06 15.96 23.21
CA GLN A 108 -36.48 16.21 23.37
C GLN A 108 -37.20 16.24 22.00
N PRO A 109 -38.50 15.92 21.95
CA PRO A 109 -39.26 15.90 20.70
C PRO A 109 -39.32 17.26 19.97
N ASP A 110 -39.26 18.36 20.72
CA ASP A 110 -39.37 19.73 20.19
C ASP A 110 -38.01 20.35 19.83
N ASP A 111 -36.90 19.62 20.01
CA ASP A 111 -35.56 20.12 19.68
C ASP A 111 -35.40 20.31 18.17
N VAL A 112 -34.74 21.40 17.78
CA VAL A 112 -34.35 21.62 16.38
C VAL A 112 -33.26 20.63 15.99
N TRP A 113 -33.49 19.88 14.90
CA TRP A 113 -32.54 18.85 14.46
C TRP A 113 -31.26 19.48 13.93
N HIS A 114 -30.12 19.02 14.43
CA HIS A 114 -28.82 19.49 13.98
C HIS A 114 -28.57 19.07 12.51
N PRO A 115 -28.01 19.93 11.63
CA PRO A 115 -27.81 19.59 10.22
C PRO A 115 -26.99 18.31 9.97
N LEU A 116 -25.97 18.04 10.81
CA LEU A 116 -25.18 16.80 10.72
C LEU A 116 -25.96 15.55 11.12
N PHE A 117 -26.95 15.69 12.01
CA PHE A 117 -27.85 14.61 12.38
C PHE A 117 -28.78 14.26 11.21
N VAL A 118 -29.37 15.29 10.57
CA VAL A 118 -30.19 15.12 9.36
C VAL A 118 -29.39 14.47 8.23
N GLU A 119 -28.18 14.96 7.97
CA GLU A 119 -27.27 14.40 6.96
C GLU A 119 -26.98 12.91 7.23
N ALA A 120 -26.71 12.56 8.48
CA ALA A 120 -26.47 11.17 8.88
C ALA A 120 -27.68 10.29 8.59
N LEU A 121 -28.88 10.70 9.01
CA LEU A 121 -30.10 9.91 8.76
C LEU A 121 -30.40 9.73 7.27
N GLN A 122 -30.19 10.77 6.46
CA GLN A 122 -30.48 10.72 5.03
C GLN A 122 -29.49 9.86 4.23
N ARG A 123 -28.21 9.85 4.63
CA ARG A 123 -27.15 9.24 3.81
C ARG A 123 -26.71 7.87 4.31
N LYS A 124 -26.91 7.54 5.58
CA LYS A 124 -26.36 6.32 6.21
C LYS A 124 -26.75 5.04 5.46
N SER A 125 -28.03 4.84 5.16
CA SER A 125 -28.52 3.64 4.46
C SER A 125 -27.97 3.52 3.04
N HIS A 126 -27.90 4.62 2.29
CA HIS A 126 -27.34 4.62 0.95
C HIS A 126 -25.85 4.29 0.96
N ILE A 127 -25.07 4.87 1.88
CA ILE A 127 -23.64 4.59 2.00
C ILE A 127 -23.40 3.13 2.41
N GLU A 128 -24.23 2.59 3.31
CA GLU A 128 -24.19 1.17 3.69
C GLU A 128 -24.40 0.26 2.47
N TYR A 129 -25.43 0.53 1.67
CA TYR A 129 -25.68 -0.19 0.41
C TYR A 129 -24.46 -0.16 -0.55
N LEU A 130 -23.82 1.00 -0.70
CA LEU A 130 -22.60 1.11 -1.54
C LEU A 130 -21.44 0.28 -1.00
N ILE A 131 -21.27 0.23 0.32
CA ILE A 131 -20.23 -0.58 0.98
C ILE A 131 -20.53 -2.06 0.77
N ASP A 132 -21.77 -2.50 0.99
CA ASP A 132 -22.18 -3.90 0.82
C ASP A 132 -21.96 -4.37 -0.63
N THR A 133 -22.28 -3.50 -1.61
CA THR A 133 -22.01 -3.77 -3.04
C THR A 133 -20.52 -3.97 -3.31
N LEU A 134 -19.64 -3.21 -2.65
CA LEU A 134 -18.18 -3.38 -2.78
C LEU A 134 -17.66 -4.65 -2.10
N ILE A 135 -18.34 -5.17 -1.09
CA ILE A 135 -17.94 -6.40 -0.39
C ILE A 135 -18.45 -7.62 -1.16
N ASP A 136 -19.76 -7.68 -1.43
CA ASP A 136 -20.45 -8.88 -1.90
C ASP A 136 -20.79 -8.88 -3.39
N GLY A 137 -20.66 -7.75 -4.08
CA GLY A 137 -20.98 -7.65 -5.50
C GLY A 137 -20.08 -8.49 -6.42
N THR A 138 -20.56 -8.74 -7.63
CA THR A 138 -19.75 -9.30 -8.73
C THR A 138 -18.64 -8.33 -9.17
N LYS A 139 -17.65 -8.82 -9.92
CA LYS A 139 -16.54 -7.96 -10.40
C LYS A 139 -17.07 -6.82 -11.26
N GLU A 140 -18.07 -7.09 -12.09
CA GLU A 140 -18.72 -6.13 -12.98
C GLU A 140 -19.50 -5.06 -12.19
N GLU A 141 -20.24 -5.47 -11.16
CA GLU A 141 -20.97 -4.54 -10.28
C GLU A 141 -20.02 -3.63 -9.51
N LYS A 142 -18.93 -4.17 -8.94
CA LYS A 142 -17.91 -3.37 -8.26
C LYS A 142 -17.24 -2.38 -9.21
N GLN A 143 -16.90 -2.82 -10.43
CA GLN A 143 -16.31 -1.96 -11.44
C GLN A 143 -17.23 -0.82 -11.86
N ALA A 144 -18.51 -1.11 -12.11
CA ALA A 144 -19.51 -0.11 -12.44
C ALA A 144 -19.69 0.90 -11.29
N LEU A 145 -19.79 0.42 -10.06
CA LEU A 145 -19.93 1.25 -8.88
C LEU A 145 -18.74 2.19 -8.67
N VAL A 146 -17.51 1.67 -8.75
CA VAL A 146 -16.28 2.48 -8.61
C VAL A 146 -16.22 3.56 -9.68
N ALA A 147 -16.65 3.27 -10.91
CA ALA A 147 -16.71 4.25 -11.99
C ALA A 147 -17.80 5.32 -11.75
N GLU A 148 -19.00 4.91 -11.35
CA GLU A 148 -20.15 5.81 -11.13
C GLU A 148 -19.93 6.72 -9.91
N GLN A 149 -19.49 6.15 -8.79
CA GLN A 149 -19.34 6.84 -7.51
C GLN A 149 -18.05 7.66 -7.41
N ARG A 150 -17.19 7.67 -8.45
CA ARG A 150 -15.87 8.32 -8.42
C ARG A 150 -15.92 9.79 -7.99
N LYS A 151 -16.89 10.55 -8.49
CA LYS A 151 -17.06 11.98 -8.15
C LYS A 151 -17.59 12.18 -6.74
N GLU A 152 -18.54 11.35 -6.32
CA GLU A 152 -19.11 11.43 -4.97
C GLU A 152 -18.07 11.05 -3.92
N VAL A 153 -17.28 10.00 -4.16
CA VAL A 153 -16.15 9.61 -3.29
C VAL A 153 -15.15 10.76 -3.12
N MET A 154 -14.83 11.52 -4.19
CA MET A 154 -13.97 12.70 -4.06
C MET A 154 -14.58 13.79 -3.17
N LYS A 155 -15.88 14.06 -3.31
CA LYS A 155 -16.59 15.02 -2.45
C LYS A 155 -16.62 14.56 -0.99
N LEU A 156 -16.84 13.26 -0.76
CA LEU A 156 -16.85 12.67 0.57
C LEU A 156 -15.46 12.75 1.22
N GLU A 157 -14.38 12.50 0.49
CA GLU A 157 -13.01 12.69 0.99
C GLU A 157 -12.77 14.13 1.47
N GLN A 158 -13.18 15.12 0.67
CA GLN A 158 -13.06 16.53 1.04
C GLN A 158 -13.91 16.85 2.29
N ARG A 159 -15.17 16.40 2.32
CA ARG A 159 -16.09 16.57 3.45
C ARG A 159 -15.54 15.98 4.75
N ILE A 160 -14.96 14.78 4.69
CA ILE A 160 -14.31 14.12 5.83
C ILE A 160 -13.10 14.92 6.29
N ALA A 161 -12.25 15.36 5.36
CA ALA A 161 -11.05 16.14 5.67
C ALA A 161 -11.40 17.48 6.35
N GLU A 162 -12.40 18.19 5.82
CA GLU A 162 -12.91 19.43 6.43
C GLU A 162 -13.44 19.22 7.84
N TYR A 163 -14.18 18.13 8.08
CA TYR A 163 -14.70 17.83 9.41
C TYR A 163 -13.57 17.46 10.38
N ARG A 164 -12.64 16.60 9.97
CA ARG A 164 -11.48 16.20 10.77
C ARG A 164 -10.59 17.41 11.11
N GLY A 165 -10.44 18.37 10.20
CA GLY A 165 -9.74 19.63 10.45
C GLY A 165 -10.44 20.58 11.43
N ARG A 166 -11.74 20.39 11.70
CA ARG A 166 -12.55 21.27 12.57
C ARG A 166 -12.71 20.80 14.03
N SER A 167 -12.18 19.63 14.42
CA SER A 167 -12.36 19.10 15.80
C SER A 167 -11.00 18.97 16.51
N PRO A 168 -10.79 19.43 17.78
CA PRO A 168 -11.76 19.59 18.88
C PRO A 168 -11.60 20.88 19.73
N LYS A 169 -11.95 22.08 19.23
CA LYS A 169 -12.00 23.31 20.08
C LYS A 169 -13.20 24.25 19.86
N GLN A 170 -14.08 24.02 18.89
CA GLN A 170 -15.12 25.00 18.53
C GLN A 170 -16.56 24.66 18.95
N PHE A 171 -16.82 23.50 19.56
CA PHE A 171 -18.16 23.12 20.04
C PHE A 171 -18.25 23.08 21.57
N GLY A 172 -17.50 23.95 22.25
CA GLY A 172 -17.53 24.12 23.71
C GLY A 172 -17.69 25.59 24.08
N ALA A 173 -18.84 26.18 23.71
CA ALA A 173 -19.31 27.44 24.26
C ALA A 173 -20.80 27.62 23.92
N GLU A 174 -21.68 27.05 24.73
CA GLU A 174 -23.00 27.67 24.96
C GLU A 174 -22.81 28.76 26.04
N PRO A 175 -23.30 29.99 25.83
CA PRO A 175 -23.57 30.89 26.93
C PRO A 175 -24.98 30.60 27.48
N GLU A 176 -25.05 30.15 28.72
CA GLU A 176 -26.29 30.15 29.52
C GLU A 176 -26.88 31.57 29.57
N ARG A 177 -28.19 31.67 29.35
CA ARG A 177 -29.06 32.73 29.86
C ARG A 177 -30.36 32.14 30.33
#